data_AF-A0A8J7VMG1-F1
#
_entry.id   AF-A0A8J7VMG1-F1
#
_cell.length_a   1.000
_cell.length_b   1.000
_cell.length_c   1.000
_cell.angle_alpha   90.00
_cell.angle_beta   90.00
_cell.angle_gamma   90.00
#
_symmetry.space_group_name_H-M   'P 1'
#
loop_
_entity.id
_entity.type
_entity.pdbx_description
1 polymer ?
#
loop_
_entity_poly.entity_id
_entity_poly.type
_entity_poly.pdbx_seq_one_letter_code
_entity_poly.pdbx_strand_id
1 'polypeptide(L)'
;MTDTPIEQKLPPSLRLLKILVIALMITMIGAVITITGLLVTRMPRVTTPVLPASLELPADTTALAFTTGPGWFAVTTADNRILIFSPDGKLAQEIRITLP
;
A
#
# COMPACT_ATOMS: atom_id res chain seq x y z
N MET A 1 44.79 45.64 5.30
CA MET A 1 43.52 46.28 4.94
C MET A 1 42.43 45.38 5.50
N THR A 2 41.68 45.89 6.48
CA THR A 2 40.70 45.09 7.24
C THR A 2 39.34 45.30 6.59
N ASP A 3 38.95 44.39 5.70
CA ASP A 3 37.62 44.40 5.09
C ASP A 3 36.59 43.92 6.12
N THR A 4 35.97 44.87 6.81
CA THR A 4 34.79 44.61 7.65
C THR A 4 33.62 44.27 6.73
N PRO A 5 32.95 43.10 6.88
CA PRO A 5 31.79 42.77 6.08
C PRO A 5 30.70 43.81 6.32
N ILE A 6 30.40 44.61 5.29
CA ILE A 6 29.29 45.55 5.31
C ILE A 6 28.00 44.72 5.33
N GLU A 7 27.28 44.75 6.45
CA GLU A 7 25.99 44.09 6.58
C GLU A 7 24.97 44.78 5.65
N GLN A 8 24.94 44.34 4.40
CA GLN A 8 24.02 44.83 3.39
C GLN A 8 22.60 44.40 3.74
N LYS A 9 21.84 45.32 4.33
CA LYS A 9 20.41 45.16 4.60
C LYS A 9 19.69 44.87 3.27
N LEU A 10 19.28 43.62 3.06
CA LEU A 10 18.65 43.15 1.82
C LEU A 10 17.50 44.09 1.38
N PRO A 11 17.45 44.55 0.11
CA PRO A 11 16.40 45.46 -0.36
C PRO A 11 15.00 44.86 -0.20
N PRO A 12 13.95 45.69 0.00
CA PRO A 12 12.61 45.22 0.35
C PRO A 12 12.01 44.18 -0.61
N SER A 13 12.27 44.32 -1.91
CA SER A 13 11.82 43.40 -2.96
C SER A 13 12.39 41.99 -2.83
N LEU A 14 13.68 41.86 -2.48
CA LEU A 14 14.31 40.55 -2.29
C LEU A 14 13.84 39.85 -1.00
N ARG A 15 13.45 40.62 0.03
CA ARG A 15 12.84 40.05 1.24
C ARG A 15 11.47 39.46 0.96
N LEU A 16 10.64 40.16 0.17
CA LEU A 16 9.33 39.65 -0.26
C LEU A 16 9.49 38.36 -1.07
N LEU A 17 10.42 38.33 -2.03
CA LEU A 17 10.69 37.15 -2.82
C LEU A 17 11.15 35.97 -1.94
N LYS A 18 12.06 36.23 -0.99
CA LYS A 18 12.51 35.21 -0.02
C LYS A 18 11.34 34.63 0.78
N ILE A 19 10.45 35.47 1.30
CA ILE A 19 9.28 35.02 2.07
C ILE A 19 8.34 34.20 1.18
N LEU A 20 8.07 34.65 -0.04
CA LEU A 20 7.20 33.95 -0.98
C LEU A 20 7.73 32.57 -1.33
N VAL A 21 9.03 32.46 -1.62
CA VAL A 21 9.67 31.18 -1.93
C VAL A 21 9.66 30.24 -0.73
N ILE A 22 9.93 30.75 0.48
CA ILE A 22 9.85 29.94 1.70
C ILE A 22 8.43 29.46 1.94
N ALA A 23 7.43 30.32 1.78
CA ALA A 23 6.02 29.94 1.90
C ALA A 23 5.66 28.86 0.87
N LEU A 24 6.05 29.03 -0.39
CA LEU A 24 5.81 28.05 -1.44
C LEU A 24 6.48 26.70 -1.12
N MET A 25 7.73 26.72 -0.65
CA MET A 25 8.46 25.52 -0.24
C MET A 25 7.73 24.79 0.90
N ILE A 26 7.28 25.51 1.92
CA ILE A 26 6.51 24.95 3.04
C ILE A 26 5.20 24.33 2.53
N THR A 27 4.47 25.02 1.66
CA THR A 27 3.22 24.51 1.09
C THR A 27 3.46 23.24 0.26
N MET A 28 4.50 23.20 -0.57
CA MET A 28 4.86 22.01 -1.35
C MET A 28 5.15 20.80 -0.45
N ILE A 29 5.94 21.01 0.60
CA ILE A 29 6.25 19.97 1.59
C ILE A 29 4.96 19.52 2.29
N GLY A 30 4.16 20.48 2.76
CA GLY A 30 2.89 20.21 3.43
C GLY A 30 1.94 19.37 2.58
N ALA A 31 1.79 19.70 1.30
CA ALA A 31 0.93 18.97 0.37
C ALA A 31 1.35 17.50 0.24
N VAL A 32 2.63 17.21 0.07
CA VAL A 32 3.14 15.83 -0.04
C VAL A 32 2.94 15.07 1.27
N ILE A 33 3.21 15.70 2.41
CA ILE A 33 3.00 15.09 3.74
C ILE A 33 1.51 14.79 3.94
N THR A 34 0.61 15.72 3.60
CA THR A 34 -0.83 15.51 3.72
C THR A 34 -1.30 14.35 2.85
N ILE A 35 -0.88 14.27 1.58
CA ILE A 35 -1.25 13.17 0.69
C ILE A 35 -0.72 11.84 1.23
N THR A 36 0.55 11.79 1.63
CA THR A 36 1.17 10.57 2.19
C THR A 36 0.49 10.16 3.48
N GLY A 37 0.21 11.11 4.37
CA GLY A 37 -0.50 10.87 5.62
C GLY A 37 -1.92 10.36 5.38
N LEU A 38 -2.67 10.96 4.45
CA LEU A 38 -3.98 10.45 4.06
C LEU A 38 -3.88 9.05 3.47
N LEU A 39 -2.93 8.79 2.58
CA LEU A 39 -2.74 7.47 1.99
C LEU A 39 -2.49 6.40 3.05
N VAL A 40 -1.61 6.66 4.01
CA VAL A 40 -1.28 5.70 5.08
C VAL A 40 -2.43 5.55 6.09
N THR A 41 -3.10 6.64 6.46
CA THR A 41 -4.17 6.62 7.48
C THR A 41 -5.52 6.12 6.94
N ARG A 42 -5.82 6.41 5.67
CA ARG A 42 -7.00 5.92 4.97
C ARG A 42 -6.76 4.61 4.24
N MET A 43 -5.54 4.06 4.25
CA MET A 43 -5.32 2.71 3.75
C MET A 43 -6.32 1.81 4.48
N PRO A 44 -7.24 1.14 3.75
CA PRO A 44 -8.15 0.21 4.38
C PRO A 44 -7.25 -0.77 5.13
N ARG A 45 -7.44 -0.89 6.45
CA ARG A 45 -6.84 -2.00 7.19
C ARG A 45 -7.43 -3.24 6.55
N VAL A 46 -6.68 -3.86 5.64
CA VAL A 46 -6.99 -5.20 5.16
C VAL A 46 -6.86 -6.03 6.43
N THR A 47 -8.00 -6.33 7.06
CA THR A 47 -8.04 -7.30 8.14
C THR A 47 -7.48 -8.56 7.53
N THR A 48 -6.20 -8.85 7.80
CA THR A 48 -5.53 -10.03 7.27
C THR A 48 -6.39 -11.20 7.72
N PRO A 49 -7.06 -11.92 6.80
CA PRO A 49 -7.94 -13.00 7.21
C PRO A 49 -7.12 -14.00 8.01
N VAL A 50 -7.64 -14.42 9.16
CA VAL A 50 -6.99 -15.42 10.00
C VAL A 50 -6.86 -16.67 9.15
N LEU A 51 -5.62 -16.99 8.76
CA LEU A 51 -5.34 -18.15 7.94
C LEU A 51 -4.91 -19.30 8.84
N PRO A 52 -5.46 -20.51 8.67
CA PRO A 52 -5.03 -21.66 9.44
C PRO A 52 -3.53 -21.93 9.19
N ALA A 53 -2.82 -22.39 10.22
CA ALA A 53 -1.38 -22.66 10.14
C ALA A 53 -1.03 -23.78 9.13
N SER A 54 -1.99 -24.64 8.83
CA SER A 54 -1.89 -25.67 7.80
C SER A 54 -3.25 -25.83 7.11
N LEU A 55 -3.23 -26.00 5.79
CA LEU A 55 -4.40 -26.30 4.98
C LEU A 55 -4.16 -27.62 4.27
N GLU A 56 -4.98 -28.63 4.56
CA GLU A 56 -4.91 -29.90 3.85
C GLU A 56 -5.60 -29.76 2.50
N LEU A 57 -4.83 -29.98 1.43
CA LEU A 57 -5.38 -30.08 0.09
C LEU A 57 -5.90 -31.50 -0.14
N PRO A 58 -6.95 -31.67 -0.97
CA PRO A 58 -7.36 -32.98 -1.45
C PRO A 58 -6.18 -33.74 -2.08
N ALA A 59 -6.21 -35.07 -1.96
CA ALA A 59 -5.12 -35.94 -2.41
C ALA A 59 -4.64 -35.61 -3.84
N ASP A 60 -3.32 -35.68 -4.04
CA ASP A 60 -2.61 -35.44 -5.29
C ASP A 60 -2.78 -34.04 -5.92
N THR A 61 -3.25 -33.07 -5.14
CA THR A 61 -3.47 -31.70 -5.64
C THR A 61 -2.32 -30.77 -5.25
N THR A 62 -1.65 -30.18 -6.24
CA THR A 62 -0.56 -29.20 -6.02
C THR A 62 -1.10 -27.78 -6.09
N ALA A 63 -0.85 -26.97 -5.06
CA ALA A 63 -1.20 -25.55 -5.06
C ALA A 63 -0.27 -24.75 -5.99
N LEU A 64 -0.85 -23.93 -6.86
CA LEU A 64 -0.13 -22.99 -7.73
C LEU A 64 -0.17 -21.55 -7.20
N ALA A 65 -1.35 -21.12 -6.76
CA ALA A 65 -1.57 -19.76 -6.28
C ALA A 65 -2.57 -19.75 -5.14
N PHE A 66 -2.45 -18.75 -4.28
CA PHE A 66 -3.30 -18.56 -3.12
C PHE A 66 -3.82 -17.12 -3.09
N THR A 67 -5.09 -16.94 -2.76
CA THR A 67 -5.73 -15.63 -2.66
C THR A 67 -6.72 -15.63 -1.50
N THR A 68 -6.79 -14.53 -0.76
CA THR A 68 -7.73 -14.36 0.34
C THR A 68 -8.81 -13.35 -0.02
N GLY A 69 -10.03 -13.60 0.45
CA GLY A 69 -11.12 -12.65 0.43
C GLY A 69 -11.74 -12.48 1.81
N PRO A 70 -12.72 -11.58 1.98
CA PRO A 70 -13.42 -11.40 3.24
C PRO A 70 -14.20 -12.67 3.62
N GLY A 71 -13.67 -13.44 4.57
CA GLY A 71 -14.32 -14.65 5.08
C GLY A 71 -14.17 -15.89 4.21
N TRP A 72 -13.18 -15.94 3.31
CA TRP A 72 -12.85 -17.13 2.51
C TRP A 72 -11.42 -17.06 1.97
N PHE A 73 -10.89 -18.18 1.52
CA PHE A 73 -9.64 -18.21 0.78
C PHE A 73 -9.72 -19.21 -0.36
N ALA A 74 -9.05 -18.88 -1.47
CA ALA A 74 -9.00 -19.71 -2.66
C ALA A 74 -7.58 -20.19 -2.93
N VAL A 75 -7.48 -21.44 -3.33
CA VAL A 75 -6.26 -22.07 -3.81
C VAL A 75 -6.50 -22.49 -5.26
N THR A 76 -5.67 -21.98 -6.16
CA THR A 76 -5.63 -22.47 -7.55
C THR A 76 -4.68 -23.64 -7.62
N THR A 77 -5.07 -24.69 -8.30
CA THR A 77 -4.37 -25.97 -8.33
C THR A 77 -3.82 -26.28 -9.72
N ALA A 78 -2.79 -27.13 -9.79
CA ALA A 78 -2.09 -27.47 -11.03
C ALA A 78 -2.95 -28.23 -12.06
N ASP A 79 -4.06 -28.79 -11.62
CA ASP A 79 -5.03 -29.55 -12.41
C ASP A 79 -6.23 -28.68 -12.84
N ASN A 80 -6.02 -27.37 -13.00
CA ASN A 80 -7.01 -26.42 -13.49
C ASN A 80 -8.28 -26.36 -12.60
N ARG A 81 -8.12 -26.36 -11.28
CA ARG A 81 -9.22 -26.14 -10.34
C ARG A 81 -8.95 -24.95 -9.43
N ILE A 82 -10.03 -24.35 -8.95
CA ILE A 82 -10.04 -23.35 -7.89
C ILE A 82 -10.81 -23.98 -6.73
N LEU A 83 -10.10 -24.21 -5.64
CA LEU A 83 -10.64 -24.70 -4.38
C LEU A 83 -10.89 -23.51 -3.47
N ILE A 84 -12.14 -23.26 -3.11
CA ILE A 84 -12.56 -22.21 -2.18
C ILE A 84 -12.83 -22.86 -0.83
N PHE A 85 -12.19 -22.33 0.19
CA PHE A 85 -12.28 -22.81 1.56
C PHE A 85 -12.89 -21.75 2.47
N SER A 86 -13.61 -22.21 3.49
CA SER A 86 -14.06 -21.37 4.60
C SER A 86 -12.91 -21.06 5.56
N PRO A 87 -13.04 -20.02 6.41
CA PRO A 87 -12.05 -19.69 7.44
C PRO A 87 -11.69 -20.86 8.37
N ASP A 88 -12.63 -21.82 8.52
CA ASP A 88 -12.46 -23.03 9.33
C ASP A 88 -11.65 -24.13 8.63
N GLY A 89 -11.13 -23.89 7.42
CA GLY A 89 -10.35 -24.87 6.66
C GLY A 89 -11.18 -25.88 5.88
N LYS A 90 -12.51 -25.74 5.85
CA LYS A 90 -13.40 -26.67 5.12
C LYS A 90 -13.52 -26.24 3.66
N LEU A 91 -13.42 -27.21 2.74
CA LEU A 91 -13.70 -26.98 1.33
C LEU A 91 -15.19 -26.58 1.18
N ALA A 92 -15.42 -25.33 0.76
CA ALA A 92 -16.75 -24.79 0.54
C ALA A 92 -17.20 -24.98 -0.91
N GLN A 93 -16.28 -24.83 -1.87
CA GLN A 93 -16.59 -24.92 -3.28
C GLN A 93 -15.37 -25.33 -4.11
N GLU A 94 -15.62 -26.09 -5.18
CA GLU A 94 -14.63 -26.45 -6.19
C GLU A 94 -15.12 -25.95 -7.56
N ILE A 95 -14.26 -25.25 -8.30
CA ILE A 95 -14.56 -24.72 -9.63
C ILE A 95 -13.51 -25.23 -10.60
N ARG A 96 -13.92 -25.84 -11.72
CA ARG A 96 -13.01 -26.19 -12.82
C ARG A 96 -12.78 -25.00 -13.74
N ILE A 97 -11.51 -24.72 -14.03
CA ILE A 97 -11.08 -23.71 -14.99
C ILE A 97 -11.07 -24.35 -16.37
N THR A 98 -11.93 -23.88 -17.27
CA THR A 98 -11.87 -24.19 -18.69
C THR A 98 -11.42 -22.93 -19.41
N LEU A 99 -10.22 -22.96 -20.00
CA LEU A 99 -9.75 -21.88 -20.87
C LEU A 99 -10.29 -22.11 -22.29
N PRO A 100 -10.76 -21.05 -22.99
CA PRO A 100 -11.16 -21.13 -24.39
C PRO A 100 -9.97 -21.37 -25.31
#